data_AF-A0A530K3L5-F1
#
_entry.id   AF-A0A530K3L5-F1
#
_cell.length_a   1.000
_cell.length_b   1.000
_cell.length_c   1.000
_cell.angle_alpha   90.00
_cell.angle_beta   90.00
_cell.angle_gamma   90.00
#
_symmetry.space_group_name_H-M   'P 1'
#
loop_
_entity.id
_entity.type
_entity.pdbx_description
1 polymer ?
#
loop_
_entity_poly.entity_id
_entity_poly.type
_entity_poly.pdbx_seq_one_letter_code
_entity_poly.pdbx_strand_id
1 'polypeptide(L)'
;MIGKDALEGQGRNAKVIVARAVEQIKLKRNIGQALGNGLSTRLDLDPEDQPEPPRSTPADADRLTPNVDNELKQQRLEAERRRNRLAAEDEAARRGRLVDATLVRAEMTKLAQAIEDENAGMLTDFASAVAAEFKLPQRDVLHLLRKVRADKKAGAADRARRRAASLPEFVEAIIEEDAA
;
A
#
# COMPACT_ATOMS: atom_id res chain seq x y z
N MET A 1 -26.24 23.94 -15.15
CA MET A 1 -26.90 24.99 -15.98
C MET A 1 -26.53 24.76 -17.43
N ILE A 2 -27.52 24.73 -18.32
CA ILE A 2 -27.36 24.48 -19.76
C ILE A 2 -27.03 25.81 -20.47
N GLY A 3 -26.11 25.80 -21.44
CA GLY A 3 -25.66 26.96 -22.19
C GLY A 3 -26.58 27.34 -23.37
N LYS A 4 -26.33 28.52 -23.96
CA LYS A 4 -27.11 29.04 -25.11
C LYS A 4 -26.97 28.18 -26.38
N ASP A 5 -25.93 27.38 -26.45
CA ASP A 5 -25.57 26.43 -27.51
C ASP A 5 -26.36 25.12 -27.47
N ALA A 6 -27.06 24.87 -26.36
CA ALA A 6 -28.01 23.77 -26.19
C ALA A 6 -29.49 24.25 -26.21
N LEU A 7 -29.71 25.51 -26.64
CA LEU A 7 -31.02 26.10 -26.88
C LEU A 7 -31.19 26.39 -28.37
N GLU A 8 -32.29 25.94 -28.94
CA GLU A 8 -32.72 26.24 -30.30
C GLU A 8 -33.80 27.35 -30.25
N GLY A 9 -33.43 28.55 -30.69
CA GLY A 9 -34.28 29.75 -30.67
C GLY A 9 -33.81 30.84 -29.71
N GLN A 10 -34.48 32.00 -29.72
CA GLN A 10 -34.15 33.17 -28.88
C GLN A 10 -35.34 33.55 -27.99
N GLY A 11 -35.07 33.88 -26.72
CA GLY A 11 -36.09 34.32 -25.76
C GLY A 11 -36.78 33.20 -24.98
N ARG A 12 -37.92 33.50 -24.36
CA ARG A 12 -38.67 32.62 -23.44
C ARG A 12 -39.23 31.34 -24.06
N ASN A 13 -39.26 31.25 -25.40
CA ASN A 13 -39.81 30.12 -26.15
C ASN A 13 -38.72 29.24 -26.81
N ALA A 14 -37.44 29.40 -26.42
CA ALA A 14 -36.37 28.58 -26.96
C ALA A 14 -36.57 27.10 -26.58
N LYS A 15 -36.44 26.21 -27.56
CA LYS A 15 -36.54 24.76 -27.36
C LYS A 15 -35.20 24.21 -26.90
N VAL A 16 -35.20 23.24 -25.99
CA VAL A 16 -33.95 22.64 -25.50
C VAL A 16 -33.52 21.51 -26.43
N ILE A 17 -32.28 21.58 -26.92
CA ILE A 17 -31.66 20.47 -27.63
C ILE A 17 -31.23 19.45 -26.56
N VAL A 18 -32.09 18.46 -26.32
CA VAL A 18 -31.96 17.52 -25.20
C VAL A 18 -30.60 16.83 -25.16
N ALA A 19 -30.09 16.36 -26.31
CA ALA A 19 -28.80 15.67 -26.38
C ALA A 19 -27.63 16.54 -25.87
N ARG A 20 -27.52 17.78 -26.36
CA ARG A 20 -26.47 18.73 -25.95
C ARG A 20 -26.64 19.20 -24.50
N ALA A 21 -27.89 19.40 -24.07
CA ALA A 21 -28.20 19.73 -22.69
C ALA A 21 -27.77 18.63 -21.72
N VAL A 22 -27.99 17.37 -22.07
CA VAL A 22 -27.58 16.21 -21.27
C VAL A 22 -26.06 16.12 -21.16
N GLU A 23 -25.33 16.31 -22.26
CA GLU A 23 -23.86 16.33 -22.24
C GLU A 23 -23.29 17.46 -21.37
N GLN A 24 -23.83 18.66 -21.50
CA GLN A 24 -23.41 19.80 -20.69
C GLN A 24 -23.74 19.62 -19.21
N ILE A 25 -24.87 18.99 -18.88
CA ILE A 25 -25.20 18.63 -17.51
C ILE A 25 -24.21 17.59 -17.00
N LYS A 26 -23.89 16.53 -17.76
CA LYS A 26 -22.88 15.53 -17.37
C LYS A 26 -21.52 16.18 -17.09
N LEU A 27 -21.10 17.12 -17.92
CA LEU A 27 -19.84 17.85 -17.77
C LEU A 27 -19.84 18.82 -16.59
N LYS A 28 -20.96 19.48 -16.26
CA LYS A 28 -21.01 20.50 -15.18
C LYS A 28 -21.56 19.97 -13.85
N ARG A 29 -22.12 18.77 -13.83
CA ARG A 29 -22.69 18.17 -12.61
C ARG A 29 -21.56 17.90 -11.61
N ASN A 30 -21.77 18.37 -10.37
CA ASN A 30 -20.87 18.09 -9.27
C ASN A 30 -21.06 16.63 -8.83
N ILE A 31 -20.00 15.83 -8.95
CA ILE A 31 -20.00 14.40 -8.68
C ILE A 31 -20.37 14.11 -7.21
N GLY A 32 -19.97 14.96 -6.27
CA GLY A 32 -20.30 14.81 -4.84
C GLY A 32 -21.80 14.92 -4.55
N GLN A 33 -22.53 15.79 -5.28
CA GLN A 33 -23.99 15.85 -5.19
C GLN A 33 -24.68 14.75 -5.99
N ALA A 34 -24.05 14.22 -7.04
CA ALA A 34 -24.59 13.10 -7.80
C ALA A 34 -24.57 11.79 -6.99
N LEU A 35 -23.47 11.52 -6.27
CA LEU A 35 -23.40 10.39 -5.34
C LEU A 35 -24.27 10.60 -4.09
N GLY A 36 -24.27 11.80 -3.50
CA GLY A 36 -25.04 12.10 -2.29
C GLY A 36 -26.56 12.04 -2.47
N ASN A 37 -27.07 12.38 -3.66
CA ASN A 37 -28.50 12.36 -3.97
C ASN A 37 -28.95 11.04 -4.65
N GLY A 38 -28.05 10.07 -4.84
CA GLY A 38 -28.30 8.82 -5.58
C GLY A 38 -28.57 7.59 -4.72
N LEU A 39 -28.17 7.58 -3.44
CA LEU A 39 -28.36 6.41 -2.56
C LEU A 39 -29.82 6.17 -2.14
N SER A 40 -30.69 7.18 -2.25
CA SER A 40 -32.09 7.11 -1.81
C SER A 40 -33.12 7.10 -2.94
N THR A 41 -32.69 7.11 -4.21
CA THR A 41 -33.62 7.24 -5.34
C THR A 41 -33.70 5.93 -6.13
N ARG A 42 -34.68 5.08 -5.75
CA ARG A 42 -35.25 3.92 -6.46
C ARG A 42 -34.25 2.97 -7.15
N LEU A 43 -33.94 1.87 -6.45
CA LEU A 43 -33.27 0.69 -7.01
C LEU A 43 -34.25 -0.30 -7.69
N ASP A 44 -35.55 0.02 -7.73
CA ASP A 44 -36.62 -0.83 -8.27
C ASP A 44 -37.02 -0.41 -9.69
N LEU A 45 -36.08 -0.34 -10.63
CA LEU A 45 -36.41 -0.24 -12.06
C LEU A 45 -36.26 -1.62 -12.69
N ASP A 46 -37.38 -2.15 -13.17
CA ASP A 46 -37.42 -3.39 -13.97
C ASP A 46 -36.53 -3.23 -15.23
N PRO A 47 -35.82 -4.29 -15.64
CA PRO A 47 -34.83 -4.23 -16.71
C PRO A 47 -35.37 -3.87 -18.10
N GLU A 48 -36.69 -3.83 -18.29
CA GLU A 48 -37.31 -3.47 -19.58
C GLU A 48 -37.46 -1.95 -19.81
N ASP A 49 -37.28 -1.12 -18.77
CA ASP A 49 -37.40 0.35 -18.87
C ASP A 49 -36.05 1.08 -18.98
N GLN A 50 -34.96 0.36 -19.24
CA GLN A 50 -33.66 0.98 -19.47
C GLN A 50 -33.56 1.53 -20.91
N PRO A 51 -33.43 2.85 -21.13
CA PRO A 51 -33.11 3.35 -22.45
C PRO A 51 -31.72 2.84 -22.85
N GLU A 52 -31.65 2.16 -24.00
CA GLU A 52 -30.42 1.63 -24.58
C GLU A 52 -29.34 2.73 -24.60
N PRO A 53 -28.14 2.50 -24.03
CA PRO A 53 -27.10 3.52 -24.03
C PRO A 53 -26.73 3.83 -25.48
N PRO A 54 -26.71 5.10 -25.90
CA PRO A 54 -26.25 5.45 -27.25
C PRO A 54 -24.81 4.95 -27.38
N ARG A 55 -24.57 4.11 -28.40
CA ARG A 55 -23.22 3.68 -28.77
C ARG A 55 -22.40 4.92 -29.10
N SER A 56 -21.54 5.32 -28.15
CA SER A 56 -20.58 6.38 -28.35
C SER A 56 -19.58 5.95 -29.42
N THR A 57 -19.67 6.57 -30.59
CA THR A 57 -18.60 6.48 -31.60
C THR A 57 -17.32 7.11 -31.05
N PRO A 58 -16.11 6.60 -31.34
CA PRO A 58 -14.86 7.05 -30.72
C PRO A 58 -14.45 8.49 -31.04
N ALA A 59 -15.20 9.19 -31.91
CA ALA A 59 -14.84 10.48 -32.48
C ALA A 59 -15.13 11.69 -31.57
N ASP A 60 -15.89 11.54 -30.48
CA ASP A 60 -16.25 12.66 -29.58
C ASP A 60 -15.36 12.76 -28.32
N ALA A 61 -14.39 11.86 -28.14
CA ALA A 61 -13.46 11.94 -27.02
C ALA A 61 -12.48 13.13 -27.12
N ASP A 62 -12.28 13.68 -28.32
CA ASP A 62 -11.15 14.57 -28.63
C ASP A 62 -11.51 16.06 -28.73
N ARG A 63 -12.72 16.46 -28.30
CA ARG A 63 -13.16 17.86 -28.27
C ARG A 63 -13.46 18.38 -26.86
N LEU A 64 -12.76 17.86 -25.86
CA LEU A 64 -12.73 18.45 -24.53
C LEU A 64 -11.95 19.77 -24.61
N THR A 65 -12.65 20.88 -24.78
CA THR A 65 -12.06 22.19 -24.52
C THR A 65 -11.46 22.18 -23.11
N PRO A 66 -10.16 22.52 -22.96
CA PRO A 66 -9.54 22.62 -21.65
C PRO A 66 -10.32 23.69 -20.88
N ASN A 67 -11.01 23.25 -19.84
CA ASN A 67 -11.70 24.11 -18.90
C ASN A 67 -11.17 23.77 -17.51
N VAL A 68 -10.97 24.77 -16.68
CA VAL A 68 -10.46 24.66 -15.30
C VAL A 68 -11.22 23.60 -14.50
N ASP A 69 -12.53 23.43 -14.78
CA ASP A 69 -13.36 22.39 -14.18
C ASP A 69 -12.95 20.96 -14.54
N ASN A 70 -12.49 20.74 -15.78
CA ASN A 70 -12.02 19.42 -16.24
C ASN A 70 -10.65 19.09 -15.63
N GLU A 71 -9.75 20.07 -15.57
CA GLU A 71 -8.45 19.92 -14.90
C GLU A 71 -8.62 19.64 -13.40
N LEU A 72 -9.54 20.34 -12.72
CA LEU A 72 -9.82 20.11 -11.31
C LEU A 72 -10.40 18.71 -11.06
N LYS A 73 -11.22 18.19 -11.97
CA LYS A 73 -11.74 16.81 -11.90
C LYS A 73 -10.64 15.77 -12.11
N GLN A 74 -9.74 16.00 -13.05
CA GLN A 74 -8.58 15.13 -13.28
C GLN A 74 -7.65 15.11 -12.07
N GLN A 75 -7.31 16.28 -11.52
CA GLN A 75 -6.49 16.39 -10.31
C GLN A 75 -7.13 15.73 -9.09
N ARG A 76 -8.46 15.83 -8.94
CA ARG A 76 -9.20 15.11 -7.88
C ARG A 76 -9.16 13.59 -8.07
N LEU A 77 -9.32 13.10 -9.31
CA LEU A 77 -9.19 11.68 -9.61
C LEU A 77 -7.79 11.16 -9.29
N GLU A 78 -6.75 11.92 -9.63
CA GLU A 78 -5.37 11.57 -9.29
C GLU A 78 -5.13 11.58 -7.78
N ALA A 79 -5.68 12.55 -7.05
CA ALA A 79 -5.61 12.60 -5.60
C ALA A 79 -6.28 11.37 -4.96
N GLU A 80 -7.46 10.98 -5.43
CA GLU A 80 -8.17 9.81 -4.92
C GLU A 80 -7.45 8.50 -5.29
N ARG A 81 -6.90 8.39 -6.50
CA ARG A 81 -6.06 7.24 -6.89
C ARG A 81 -4.82 7.13 -6.01
N ARG A 82 -4.15 8.25 -5.70
CA ARG A 82 -3.03 8.24 -4.74
C ARG A 82 -3.48 7.77 -3.36
N ARG A 83 -4.64 8.23 -2.90
CA ARG A 83 -5.21 7.83 -1.61
C ARG A 83 -5.56 6.34 -1.57
N ASN A 84 -6.15 5.80 -2.63
CA ASN A 84 -6.47 4.38 -2.73
C ASN A 84 -5.20 3.51 -2.70
N ARG A 85 -4.16 3.90 -3.44
CA ARG A 85 -2.87 3.19 -3.40
C ARG A 85 -2.26 3.18 -2.00
N LEU A 86 -2.25 4.33 -1.32
CA LEU A 86 -1.74 4.42 0.05
C LEU A 86 -2.55 3.55 1.02
N ALA A 87 -3.89 3.54 0.87
CA ALA A 87 -4.77 2.70 1.67
C ALA A 87 -4.53 1.20 1.42
N ALA A 88 -4.32 0.80 0.16
CA ALA A 88 -4.00 -0.58 -0.20
C ALA A 88 -2.66 -1.05 0.40
N GLU A 89 -1.64 -0.18 0.40
CA GLU A 89 -0.35 -0.43 1.06
C GLU A 89 -0.51 -0.58 2.59
N ASP A 90 -1.25 0.32 3.24
CA ASP A 90 -1.54 0.26 4.68
C ASP A 90 -2.33 -1.00 5.07
N GLU A 91 -3.25 -1.44 4.21
CA GLU A 91 -3.99 -2.69 4.40
C GLU A 91 -3.13 -3.93 4.18
N ALA A 92 -2.22 -3.90 3.20
CA ALA A 92 -1.25 -4.97 2.99
C ALA A 92 -0.27 -5.08 4.18
N ALA A 93 0.17 -3.95 4.75
CA ALA A 93 0.96 -3.92 5.98
C ALA A 93 0.17 -4.48 7.17
N ARG A 94 -1.10 -4.08 7.35
CA ARG A 94 -1.98 -4.61 8.41
C ARG A 94 -2.23 -6.11 8.30
N ARG A 95 -2.30 -6.64 7.07
CA ARG A 95 -2.44 -8.09 6.81
C ARG A 95 -1.12 -8.86 6.94
N GLY A 96 -0.02 -8.20 7.31
CA GLY A 96 1.30 -8.82 7.45
C GLY A 96 1.96 -9.22 6.14
N ARG A 97 1.46 -8.73 4.99
CA ARG A 97 2.06 -8.99 3.66
C ARG A 97 3.23 -8.08 3.36
N LEU A 98 3.26 -6.89 3.97
CA LEU A 98 4.39 -5.97 3.93
C LEU A 98 4.88 -5.73 5.36
N VAL A 99 6.20 -5.64 5.53
CA VAL A 99 6.84 -5.30 6.81
C VAL A 99 7.88 -4.23 6.59
N ASP A 100 8.00 -3.31 7.54
CA ASP A 100 9.09 -2.33 7.53
C ASP A 100 10.41 -3.05 7.83
N ALA A 101 11.29 -3.09 6.82
CA ALA A 101 12.59 -3.73 6.92
C ALA A 101 13.49 -3.13 8.02
N THR A 102 13.33 -1.85 8.33
CA THR A 102 14.09 -1.17 9.40
C THR A 102 13.63 -1.65 10.77
N LEU A 103 12.32 -1.77 10.97
CA LEU A 103 11.73 -2.28 12.20
C LEU A 103 12.10 -3.74 12.41
N VAL A 104 11.93 -4.60 11.38
CA VAL A 104 12.30 -6.02 11.46
C VAL A 104 13.78 -6.19 11.78
N ARG A 105 14.66 -5.41 11.15
CA ARG A 105 16.09 -5.44 11.44
C ARG A 105 16.40 -5.07 12.89
N ALA A 106 15.72 -4.06 13.43
CA ALA A 106 15.88 -3.64 14.82
C ALA A 106 15.42 -4.74 15.78
N GLU A 107 14.25 -5.32 15.57
CA GLU A 107 13.72 -6.40 16.41
C GLU A 107 14.58 -7.67 16.34
N MET A 108 15.04 -8.06 15.14
CA MET A 108 15.94 -9.19 14.98
C MET A 108 17.30 -8.95 15.66
N THR A 109 17.79 -7.71 15.68
CA THR A 109 19.02 -7.35 16.40
C THR A 109 18.83 -7.48 17.92
N LYS A 110 17.68 -7.04 18.45
CA LYS A 110 17.35 -7.21 19.87
C LYS A 110 17.26 -8.69 20.25
N LEU A 111 16.57 -9.50 19.45
CA LEU A 111 16.45 -10.94 19.67
C LEU A 111 17.83 -11.62 19.65
N ALA A 112 18.67 -11.29 18.67
CA ALA A 112 20.02 -11.81 18.59
C ALA A 112 20.86 -11.43 19.81
N GLN A 113 20.71 -10.20 20.32
CA GLN A 113 21.41 -9.76 21.53
C GLN A 113 20.94 -10.53 22.77
N ALA A 114 19.63 -10.73 22.94
CA ALA A 114 19.08 -11.49 24.07
C ALA A 114 19.61 -12.92 24.12
N ILE A 115 19.65 -13.61 22.97
CA ILE A 115 20.22 -14.96 22.85
C ILE A 115 21.70 -14.95 23.24
N GLU A 116 22.44 -13.90 22.88
CA GLU A 116 23.87 -13.82 23.18
C GLU A 116 24.19 -13.52 24.63
N ASP A 117 23.33 -12.77 25.31
CA ASP A 117 23.43 -12.53 26.75
C ASP A 117 23.10 -13.80 27.54
N GLU A 118 22.07 -14.56 27.13
CA GLU A 118 21.73 -15.86 27.71
C GLU A 118 22.89 -16.86 27.53
N ASN A 119 23.43 -16.98 26.30
CA ASN A 119 24.60 -17.81 26.03
C ASN A 119 25.83 -17.39 26.84
N ALA A 120 26.02 -16.09 27.07
CA ALA A 120 27.13 -15.60 27.89
C ALA A 120 26.99 -16.03 29.36
N GLY A 121 25.76 -16.05 29.89
CA GLY A 121 25.43 -16.58 31.20
C GLY A 121 25.81 -18.06 31.34
N MET A 122 25.34 -18.89 30.40
CA MET A 122 25.58 -20.34 30.39
C MET A 122 27.07 -20.74 30.35
N LEU A 123 27.93 -19.91 29.76
CA LEU A 123 29.38 -20.16 29.78
C LEU A 123 29.96 -20.22 31.19
N THR A 124 29.38 -19.48 32.13
CA THR A 124 29.84 -19.45 33.53
C THR A 124 29.53 -20.79 34.22
N ASP A 125 28.35 -21.34 33.94
CA ASP A 125 27.91 -22.64 34.47
C ASP A 125 28.76 -23.77 33.86
N PHE A 126 29.02 -23.74 32.55
CA PHE A 126 29.93 -24.69 31.91
C PHE A 126 31.34 -24.62 32.49
N ALA A 127 31.87 -23.41 32.70
CA ALA A 127 33.18 -23.24 33.31
C ALA A 127 33.21 -23.81 34.73
N SER A 128 32.15 -23.64 35.51
CA SER A 128 32.04 -24.20 36.86
C SER A 128 32.05 -25.73 36.85
N ALA A 129 31.19 -26.35 36.01
CA ALA A 129 31.08 -27.79 35.90
C ALA A 129 32.39 -28.44 35.42
N VAL A 130 33.02 -27.89 34.38
CA VAL A 130 34.30 -28.39 33.85
C VAL A 130 35.42 -28.19 34.87
N ALA A 131 35.48 -27.05 35.55
CA ALA A 131 36.48 -26.81 36.59
C ALA A 131 36.35 -27.80 37.76
N ALA A 132 35.13 -28.11 38.18
CA ALA A 132 34.86 -29.07 39.25
C ALA A 132 35.27 -30.50 38.87
N GLU A 133 34.93 -30.93 37.66
CA GLU A 133 35.21 -32.27 37.13
C GLU A 133 36.72 -32.50 36.96
N PHE A 134 37.40 -31.55 36.31
CA PHE A 134 38.82 -31.70 35.96
C PHE A 134 39.78 -31.08 36.99
N LYS A 135 39.25 -30.56 38.12
CA LYS A 135 40.03 -29.89 39.18
C LYS A 135 40.88 -28.73 38.66
N LEU A 136 40.34 -27.98 37.71
CA LEU A 136 41.01 -26.83 37.09
C LEU A 136 40.55 -25.51 37.72
N PRO A 137 41.35 -24.42 37.65
CA PRO A 137 40.87 -23.10 38.02
C PRO A 137 39.72 -22.64 37.09
N GLN A 138 38.55 -22.36 37.66
CA GLN A 138 37.36 -21.94 36.90
C GLN A 138 37.61 -20.69 36.04
N ARG A 139 38.39 -19.74 36.55
CA ARG A 139 38.75 -18.52 35.81
C ARG A 139 39.42 -18.84 34.47
N ASP A 140 40.32 -19.81 34.46
CA ASP A 140 41.12 -20.13 33.28
C ASP A 140 40.27 -20.91 32.26
N VAL A 141 39.39 -21.80 32.72
CA VAL A 141 38.38 -22.48 31.88
C VAL A 141 37.42 -21.46 31.26
N LEU A 142 36.88 -20.53 32.06
CA LEU A 142 35.97 -19.49 31.58
C LEU A 142 36.65 -18.58 30.54
N HIS A 143 37.91 -18.21 30.77
CA HIS A 143 38.68 -17.42 29.82
C HIS A 143 38.85 -18.18 28.49
N LEU A 144 39.20 -19.47 28.53
CA LEU A 144 39.32 -20.30 27.34
C LEU A 144 37.99 -20.40 26.57
N LEU A 145 36.90 -20.67 27.27
CA LEU A 145 35.57 -20.76 26.66
C LEU A 145 35.14 -19.45 25.99
N ARG A 146 35.38 -18.30 26.66
CA ARG A 146 35.12 -16.97 26.08
C ARG A 146 35.95 -16.73 24.82
N LYS A 147 37.24 -17.08 24.84
CA LYS A 147 38.13 -16.96 23.67
C LYS A 147 37.62 -17.80 22.50
N VAL A 148 37.36 -19.09 22.72
CA VAL A 148 36.87 -20.00 21.68
C VAL A 148 35.52 -19.53 21.13
N ARG A 149 34.60 -19.07 21.99
CA ARG A 149 33.32 -18.50 21.55
C ARG A 149 33.53 -17.29 20.64
N ALA A 150 34.39 -16.35 21.03
CA ALA A 150 34.66 -15.15 20.23
C ALA A 150 35.19 -15.52 18.82
N ASP A 151 36.15 -16.45 18.75
CA ASP A 151 36.71 -16.92 17.48
C ASP A 151 35.65 -17.61 16.60
N LYS A 152 34.83 -18.50 17.18
CA LYS A 152 33.75 -19.18 16.44
C LYS A 152 32.64 -18.23 16.02
N LYS A 153 32.31 -17.23 16.85
CA LYS A 153 31.33 -16.20 16.55
C LYS A 153 31.77 -15.33 15.38
N ALA A 154 33.04 -14.91 15.33
CA ALA A 154 33.58 -14.15 14.20
C ALA A 154 33.41 -14.91 12.88
N GLY A 155 33.80 -16.19 12.84
CA GLY A 155 33.63 -17.02 11.64
C GLY A 155 32.16 -17.25 11.26
N ALA A 156 31.26 -17.39 12.24
CA ALA A 156 29.82 -17.50 11.99
C ALA A 156 29.23 -16.20 11.44
N ALA A 157 29.62 -15.05 11.99
CA ALA A 157 29.22 -13.73 11.52
C ALA A 157 29.66 -13.48 10.07
N ASP A 158 30.86 -13.89 9.69
CA ASP A 158 31.33 -13.78 8.30
C ASP A 158 30.51 -14.63 7.34
N ARG A 159 30.18 -15.87 7.71
CA ARG A 159 29.28 -16.73 6.91
C ARG A 159 27.87 -16.14 6.81
N ALA A 160 27.35 -15.54 7.87
CA ALA A 160 26.07 -14.87 7.86
C ALA A 160 26.09 -13.63 6.94
N ARG A 161 27.14 -12.80 7.02
CA ARG A 161 27.33 -11.63 6.14
C ARG A 161 27.38 -12.02 4.66
N ARG A 162 28.10 -13.08 4.32
CA ARG A 162 28.15 -13.59 2.94
C ARG A 162 26.79 -14.06 2.43
N ARG A 163 26.02 -14.76 3.27
CA ARG A 163 24.64 -15.19 2.93
C ARG A 163 23.69 -14.00 2.78
N ALA A 164 23.82 -12.98 3.63
CA ALA A 164 23.02 -11.77 3.52
C ALA A 164 23.32 -11.01 2.20
N ALA A 165 24.60 -10.92 1.82
CA ALA A 165 25.01 -10.29 0.56
C ALA A 165 24.53 -11.02 -0.70
N SER A 166 24.18 -12.32 -0.62
CA SER A 166 23.62 -13.06 -1.75
C SER A 166 22.09 -12.98 -1.87
N LEU A 167 21.41 -12.35 -0.91
CA LEU A 167 19.96 -12.20 -0.94
C LEU A 167 19.58 -10.89 -1.66
N PRO A 168 18.46 -10.88 -2.41
CA PRO A 168 17.96 -9.65 -3.02
C PRO A 168 17.52 -8.65 -1.95
N GLU A 169 17.74 -7.35 -2.21
CA GLU A 169 17.38 -6.27 -1.28
C GLU A 169 15.86 -6.12 -1.11
N PHE A 170 15.10 -6.37 -2.19
CA PHE A 170 13.65 -6.33 -2.22
C PHE A 170 13.10 -7.63 -2.81
N VAL A 171 11.98 -8.08 -2.28
CA VAL A 171 11.19 -9.19 -2.82
C VAL A 171 9.91 -8.60 -3.37
N GLU A 172 9.63 -8.80 -4.66
CA GLU A 172 8.40 -8.34 -5.28
C GLU A 172 7.19 -9.06 -4.66
N ALA A 173 6.15 -8.28 -4.33
CA ALA A 173 4.88 -8.79 -3.83
C ALA A 173 3.75 -8.23 -4.70
N ILE A 174 2.92 -9.12 -5.25
CA ILE A 174 1.73 -8.73 -6.01
C ILE A 174 0.62 -8.42 -5.00
N ILE A 175 0.16 -7.16 -4.98
CA ILE A 175 -0.97 -6.72 -4.16
C ILE A 175 -2.19 -6.65 -5.08
N GLU A 176 -3.04 -7.67 -5.02
CA GLU A 176 -4.36 -7.63 -5.66
C GLU A 176 -5.27 -6.69 -4.85
N GLU A 177 -5.77 -5.62 -5.48
CA GLU A 177 -6.89 -4.83 -4.97
C GLU A 177 -8.15 -5.69 -5.11
N ASP A 178 -8.57 -6.35 -4.02
CA ASP A 178 -9.91 -6.91 -3.95
C ASP A 178 -10.90 -5.74 -4.02
N ALA A 179 -11.54 -5.57 -5.17
CA ALA A 179 -12.62 -4.62 -5.36
C ALA A 179 -13.82 -5.07 -4.51
N ALA A 180 -13.98 -4.44 -3.34
CA ALA A 180 -15.16 -4.55 -2.50
C ALA A 180 -16.30 -3.66 -3.00
#